data_AF-A0A9P0M4Q9-F1
#
_entry.id   AF-A0A9P0M4Q9-F1
#
_cell.length_a   1.000
_cell.length_b   1.000
_cell.length_c   1.000
_cell.angle_alpha   90.00
_cell.angle_beta   90.00
_cell.angle_gamma   90.00
#
_symmetry.space_group_name_H-M   'P 1'
#
loop_
_entity.id
_entity.type
_entity.pdbx_description
1 polymer ?
#
loop_
_entity_poly.entity_id
_entity_poly.type
_entity_poly.pdbx_seq_one_letter_code
_entity_poly.pdbx_strand_id
1 'polypeptide(L)'
;MPRQLPEVEKAQIVSRIEEGWSIRAVAQLYNRNKKTILKIKQRWEQEDSLKRKIGSGRPKLTNPEQDATFLGYLRNNPFATVRDAVIDTAFPASQPTASRRVMKSELKCHPAAKKMFLNEERRQSRIIFALKYIYRNPQFWNRVIFTDQKTFQSTYNGQIRVYRPNNTRFEERYTNPLNSRPGCFSVNVWGWISVHGPGVCWRIEGRFNAGNYINILENILLPSAEQIYPNNTR
;
A
#
# COMPACT_ATOMS: atom_id res chain seq x y z
N MET A 1 11.79 -39.93 2.71
CA MET A 1 12.54 -39.47 3.91
C MET A 1 12.04 -40.24 5.12
N PRO A 2 12.91 -40.64 6.08
CA PRO A 2 12.46 -41.29 7.31
C PRO A 2 11.55 -40.35 8.11
N ARG A 3 10.42 -40.90 8.60
CA ARG A 3 9.39 -40.17 9.34
C ARG A 3 9.93 -39.74 10.71
N GLN A 4 9.73 -38.48 11.07
CA GLN A 4 10.20 -37.92 12.35
C GLN A 4 9.27 -38.32 13.50
N LEU A 5 9.83 -38.49 14.70
CA LEU A 5 9.06 -38.78 15.92
C LEU A 5 8.30 -37.54 16.41
N PRO A 6 7.00 -37.66 16.73
CA PRO A 6 6.22 -36.63 17.41
C PRO A 6 6.87 -36.21 18.73
N GLU A 7 6.72 -34.94 19.13
CA GLU A 7 7.27 -34.46 20.41
C GLU A 7 6.67 -35.17 21.62
N VAL A 8 5.38 -35.51 21.56
CA VAL A 8 4.69 -36.28 22.61
C VAL A 8 5.34 -37.65 22.81
N GLU A 9 5.65 -38.36 21.73
CA GLU A 9 6.29 -39.68 21.79
C GLU A 9 7.72 -39.56 22.37
N LYS A 10 8.45 -38.48 22.04
CA LYS A 10 9.77 -38.22 22.65
C LYS A 10 9.68 -37.92 24.14
N ALA A 11 8.67 -37.19 24.59
CA ALA A 11 8.46 -36.88 26.01
C ALA A 11 8.15 -38.14 26.81
N GLN A 12 7.29 -39.02 26.27
CA GLN A 12 7.00 -40.31 26.88
C GLN A 12 8.24 -41.21 26.95
N ILE A 13 9.10 -41.20 25.92
CA ILE A 13 10.39 -41.90 25.92
C ILE A 13 11.30 -41.39 27.05
N VAL A 14 11.41 -40.06 27.22
CA VAL A 14 12.22 -39.45 28.28
C VAL A 14 11.69 -39.80 29.67
N SER A 15 10.38 -39.67 29.90
CA SER A 15 9.74 -40.03 31.17
C SER A 15 10.06 -41.47 31.59
N ARG A 16 9.99 -42.43 30.67
CA ARG A 16 10.32 -43.84 30.97
C ARG A 16 11.79 -44.05 31.32
N ILE A 17 12.69 -43.28 30.71
CA ILE A 17 14.12 -43.34 31.01
C ILE A 17 14.39 -42.75 32.40
N GLU A 18 13.72 -41.66 32.78
CA GLU A 18 13.81 -41.04 34.11
C GLU A 18 13.22 -41.96 35.20
N GLU A 19 12.19 -42.74 34.89
CA GLU A 19 11.65 -43.82 35.73
C GLU A 19 12.62 -45.03 35.88
N GLY A 20 13.81 -44.98 35.29
CA GLY A 20 14.86 -46.00 35.44
C GLY A 20 14.80 -47.15 34.41
N TRP A 21 13.98 -47.05 33.37
CA TRP A 21 13.91 -48.10 32.35
C TRP A 21 15.18 -48.16 31.50
N SER A 22 15.63 -49.37 31.17
CA SER A 22 16.76 -49.54 30.27
C SER A 22 16.42 -49.05 28.84
N ILE A 23 17.40 -48.48 28.14
CA ILE A 23 17.26 -48.03 26.74
C ILE A 23 16.75 -49.16 25.84
N ARG A 24 17.08 -50.42 26.14
CA ARG A 24 16.61 -51.59 25.37
C ARG A 24 15.12 -51.84 25.56
N ALA A 25 14.61 -51.74 26.79
CA ALA A 25 13.20 -51.91 27.10
C ALA A 25 12.35 -50.81 26.46
N VAL A 26 12.80 -49.55 26.56
CA VAL A 26 12.15 -48.41 25.91
C VAL A 26 12.16 -48.56 24.38
N ALA A 27 13.27 -49.00 23.79
CA ALA A 27 13.35 -49.24 22.35
C ALA A 27 12.37 -50.32 21.86
N GLN A 28 12.17 -51.40 22.64
CA GLN A 28 11.18 -52.44 22.32
C GLN A 28 9.75 -51.93 22.48
N LEU A 29 9.45 -51.22 23.57
CA LEU A 29 8.11 -50.69 23.87
C LEU A 29 7.59 -49.76 22.76
N TYR A 30 8.43 -48.82 22.31
CA TYR A 30 8.07 -47.86 21.25
C TYR A 30 8.40 -48.34 19.84
N ASN A 31 8.90 -49.57 19.68
CA ASN A 31 9.35 -50.15 18.40
C ASN A 31 10.31 -49.22 17.63
N ARG A 32 11.32 -48.67 18.32
CA ARG A 32 12.30 -47.72 17.77
C ARG A 32 13.72 -48.27 17.86
N ASN A 33 14.58 -47.81 16.96
CA ASN A 33 16.01 -48.15 17.03
C ASN A 33 16.62 -47.58 18.33
N LYS A 34 17.40 -48.41 19.04
CA LYS A 34 18.15 -48.03 20.26
C LYS A 34 18.98 -46.75 20.07
N LYS A 35 19.58 -46.56 18.88
CA LYS A 35 20.34 -45.33 18.56
C LYS A 35 19.46 -44.08 18.58
N THR A 36 18.18 -44.19 18.19
CA THR A 36 17.22 -43.08 18.22
C THR A 36 16.84 -42.72 19.65
N ILE A 37 16.57 -43.72 20.49
CA ILE A 37 16.29 -43.52 21.92
C ILE A 37 17.49 -42.87 22.62
N LEU A 38 18.70 -43.36 22.35
CA LEU A 38 19.94 -42.78 22.89
C LEU A 38 20.12 -41.32 22.48
N LYS A 39 19.88 -40.98 21.21
CA LYS A 39 19.94 -39.59 20.72
C LYS A 39 18.90 -38.69 21.38
N ILE A 40 17.71 -39.19 21.68
CA ILE A 40 16.67 -38.43 22.39
C ILE A 40 17.12 -38.18 23.83
N LYS A 41 17.59 -39.21 24.54
CA LYS A 41 18.14 -39.10 25.90
C LYS A 41 19.28 -38.10 25.99
N GLN A 42 20.30 -38.25 25.15
CA GLN A 42 21.47 -37.36 25.14
C GLN A 42 21.08 -35.91 24.89
N ARG A 43 20.10 -35.69 24.01
CA ARG A 43 19.65 -34.34 23.70
C ARG A 43 18.83 -33.71 24.82
N TRP A 44 18.01 -34.51 25.51
CA TRP A 44 17.33 -34.08 26.71
C TRP A 44 18.33 -33.68 27.80
N GLU A 45 19.31 -34.55 28.09
CA GLU A 45 20.34 -34.29 29.11
C GLU A 45 21.24 -33.09 28.81
N GLN A 46 21.48 -32.78 27.53
CA GLN A 46 22.38 -31.69 27.12
C GLN A 46 21.69 -30.35 26.84
N GLU A 47 20.50 -30.38 26.23
CA GLU A 47 19.83 -29.18 25.70
C GLU A 47 18.47 -28.92 26.36
N ASP A 48 17.98 -29.83 27.22
CA ASP A 48 16.65 -29.79 27.82
C ASP A 48 15.53 -29.58 26.78
N SER A 49 15.72 -30.14 25.58
CA SER A 49 14.88 -29.83 24.41
C SER A 49 14.56 -31.05 23.55
N LEU A 50 13.25 -31.28 23.37
CA LEU A 50 12.71 -32.31 22.47
C LEU A 50 12.35 -31.74 21.08
N LYS A 51 12.37 -30.41 20.95
CA LYS A 51 12.03 -29.68 19.74
C LYS A 51 12.99 -30.01 18.62
N ARG A 52 12.49 -30.10 17.39
CA ARG A 52 13.34 -30.32 16.22
C ARG A 52 14.30 -29.13 16.03
N LYS A 53 15.60 -29.39 15.86
CA LYS A 53 16.53 -28.35 15.40
C LYS A 53 16.11 -27.87 14.02
N ILE A 54 16.07 -26.55 13.84
CA ILE A 54 15.88 -25.96 12.51
C ILE A 54 17.04 -26.46 11.65
N GLY A 55 16.73 -27.15 10.57
CA GLY A 55 17.77 -27.60 9.64
C GLY A 55 18.42 -26.40 8.98
N SER A 56 19.72 -26.50 8.69
CA SER A 56 20.47 -25.47 7.94
C SER A 56 19.83 -25.12 6.60
N GLY A 57 19.06 -26.06 6.03
CA GLY A 57 18.44 -25.90 4.73
C GLY A 57 19.46 -25.86 3.60
N ARG A 58 19.00 -25.56 2.38
CA ARG A 58 19.91 -25.32 1.26
C ARG A 58 20.60 -23.96 1.47
N PRO A 59 21.94 -23.86 1.33
CA PRO A 59 22.62 -22.59 1.41
C PRO A 59 22.08 -21.63 0.35
N LYS A 60 22.11 -20.33 0.68
CA LYS A 60 21.72 -19.28 -0.25
C LYS A 60 22.73 -19.23 -1.40
N LEU A 61 22.25 -19.00 -2.61
CA LEU A 61 23.11 -18.71 -3.76
C LEU A 61 23.76 -17.32 -3.64
N THR A 62 23.05 -16.37 -3.03
CA THR A 62 23.50 -14.98 -2.91
C THR A 62 24.30 -14.78 -1.63
N ASN A 63 25.33 -13.94 -1.71
CA ASN A 63 26.08 -13.50 -0.54
C ASN A 63 25.38 -12.28 0.14
N PRO A 64 25.71 -11.95 1.39
CA PRO A 64 25.11 -10.82 2.10
C PRO A 64 25.38 -9.46 1.42
N GLU A 65 26.53 -9.31 0.77
CA GLU A 65 26.96 -8.07 0.11
C GLU A 65 26.15 -7.80 -1.17
N GLN A 66 25.91 -8.81 -1.99
CA GLN A 66 25.03 -8.77 -3.16
C GLN A 66 23.58 -8.49 -2.75
N ASP A 67 23.11 -9.13 -1.68
CA ASP A 67 21.79 -8.84 -1.11
C ASP A 67 21.73 -7.35 -0.67
N ALA A 68 22.79 -6.81 -0.05
CA ALA A 68 22.87 -5.41 0.37
C ALA A 68 22.95 -4.43 -0.81
N THR A 69 23.76 -4.71 -1.82
CA THR A 69 23.87 -3.91 -3.05
C THR A 69 22.54 -3.87 -3.81
N PHE A 70 21.89 -5.03 -3.97
CA PHE A 70 20.56 -5.13 -4.58
C PHE A 70 19.50 -4.32 -3.82
N LEU A 71 19.45 -4.44 -2.49
CA LEU A 71 18.48 -3.68 -1.67
C LEU A 71 18.83 -2.18 -1.60
N GLY A 72 20.11 -1.83 -1.61
CA GLY A 72 20.61 -0.45 -1.67
C GLY A 72 20.23 0.24 -2.97
N TYR A 73 20.35 -0.47 -4.09
CA TYR A 73 19.89 0.03 -5.39
C TYR A 73 18.40 0.37 -5.36
N LEU A 74 17.54 -0.52 -4.83
CA LEU A 74 16.09 -0.28 -4.75
C LEU A 74 15.73 0.88 -3.79
N ARG A 75 16.55 1.12 -2.75
CA ARG A 75 16.38 2.30 -1.87
C ARG A 75 16.69 3.60 -2.59
N ASN A 76 17.75 3.61 -3.39
CA ASN A 76 18.17 4.80 -4.13
C ASN A 76 17.31 5.05 -5.38
N ASN A 77 16.69 4.00 -5.93
CA ASN A 77 15.83 4.06 -7.11
C ASN A 77 14.42 3.51 -6.80
N PRO A 78 13.60 4.24 -6.02
CA PRO A 78 12.32 3.73 -5.50
C PRO A 78 11.27 3.43 -6.59
N PHE A 79 11.46 3.95 -7.80
CA PHE A 79 10.59 3.70 -8.96
C PHE A 79 11.10 2.57 -9.87
N ALA A 80 12.30 2.03 -9.64
CA ALA A 80 12.83 0.92 -10.40
C ALA A 80 12.07 -0.38 -10.07
N THR A 81 11.92 -1.26 -11.06
CA THR A 81 11.33 -2.57 -10.82
C THR A 81 12.36 -3.53 -10.23
N VAL A 82 11.88 -4.62 -9.62
CA VAL A 82 12.77 -5.71 -9.17
C VAL A 82 13.58 -6.29 -10.33
N ARG A 83 13.06 -6.27 -11.56
CA ARG A 83 13.78 -6.75 -12.73
C ARG A 83 14.96 -5.82 -13.05
N ASP A 84 14.72 -4.52 -13.07
CA ASP A 84 15.76 -3.53 -13.35
C ASP A 84 16.87 -3.62 -12.30
N ALA A 85 16.50 -3.73 -11.03
CA ALA A 85 17.46 -3.92 -9.95
C ALA A 85 18.27 -5.22 -10.08
N VAL A 86 17.69 -6.32 -10.56
CA VAL A 86 18.42 -7.57 -10.82
C VAL A 86 19.45 -7.38 -11.93
N ILE A 87 19.09 -6.69 -13.02
CA ILE A 87 19.96 -6.44 -14.16
C ILE A 87 21.10 -5.50 -13.74
N ASP A 88 20.77 -4.36 -13.15
CA ASP A 88 21.73 -3.29 -12.85
C ASP A 88 22.70 -3.64 -11.73
N THR A 89 22.31 -4.54 -10.81
CA THR A 89 23.19 -5.03 -9.74
C THR A 89 23.83 -6.38 -10.05
N ALA A 90 23.62 -6.92 -11.26
CA ALA A 90 24.06 -8.26 -11.65
C ALA A 90 23.70 -9.33 -10.59
N PHE A 91 22.47 -9.26 -10.07
CA PHE A 91 22.05 -10.12 -8.96
C PHE A 91 22.07 -11.59 -9.41
N PRO A 92 22.76 -12.49 -8.69
CA PRO A 92 23.14 -13.81 -9.21
C PRO A 92 22.00 -14.84 -9.25
N ALA A 93 20.77 -14.43 -8.90
CA ALA A 93 19.62 -15.31 -8.83
C ALA A 93 18.44 -14.77 -9.63
N SER A 94 17.48 -15.64 -9.91
CA SER A 94 16.29 -15.31 -10.68
C SER A 94 15.42 -14.21 -10.04
N GLN A 95 14.66 -13.49 -10.86
CA GLN A 95 13.73 -12.44 -10.41
C GLN A 95 12.78 -12.88 -9.27
N PRO A 96 12.21 -14.11 -9.25
CA PRO A 96 11.41 -14.57 -8.11
C PRO A 96 12.23 -14.66 -6.81
N THR A 97 13.50 -15.04 -6.90
CA THR A 97 14.41 -15.09 -5.74
C THR A 97 14.69 -13.68 -5.24
N ALA A 98 14.99 -12.74 -6.13
CA ALA A 98 15.16 -11.32 -5.82
C ALA A 98 13.90 -10.73 -5.16
N SER A 99 12.71 -11.05 -5.69
CA SER A 99 11.43 -10.61 -5.11
C SER A 99 11.24 -11.13 -3.67
N ARG A 100 11.62 -12.38 -3.41
CA ARG A 100 11.63 -12.93 -2.03
C ARG A 100 12.63 -12.22 -1.12
N ARG A 101 13.74 -11.69 -1.64
CA ARG A 101 14.68 -10.87 -0.87
C ARG A 101 14.05 -9.56 -0.45
N VAL A 102 13.38 -8.87 -1.37
CA VAL A 102 12.63 -7.64 -1.07
C VAL A 102 11.54 -7.93 -0.03
N MET A 103 10.76 -8.99 -0.19
CA MET A 103 9.70 -9.31 0.78
C MET A 103 10.22 -9.59 2.20
N LYS A 104 11.40 -10.20 2.32
CA LYS A 104 12.07 -10.47 3.61
C LYS A 104 12.78 -9.25 4.18
N SER A 105 12.98 -8.18 3.41
CA SER A 105 13.51 -6.92 3.91
C SER A 105 12.38 -5.99 4.37
N GLU A 106 12.78 -4.82 4.84
CA GLU A 106 11.86 -3.75 5.25
C GLU A 106 11.20 -3.03 4.05
N LEU A 107 11.72 -3.25 2.83
CA LEU A 107 11.16 -2.63 1.63
C LEU A 107 9.81 -3.25 1.28
N LYS A 108 8.83 -2.38 0.99
CA LYS A 108 7.49 -2.75 0.52
C LYS A 108 7.14 -1.95 -0.72
N CYS A 109 6.51 -2.63 -1.68
CA CYS A 109 6.00 -1.98 -2.88
C CYS A 109 4.59 -1.47 -2.62
N HIS A 110 4.41 -0.15 -2.66
CA HIS A 110 3.11 0.51 -2.50
C HIS A 110 2.85 1.45 -3.69
N PRO A 111 1.58 1.69 -4.04
CA PRO A 111 1.24 2.70 -5.03
C PRO A 111 1.79 4.08 -4.62
N ALA A 112 2.48 4.76 -5.54
CA ALA A 112 2.97 6.11 -5.30
C ALA A 112 1.80 7.10 -5.18
N ALA A 113 1.92 8.06 -4.25
CA ALA A 113 0.91 9.10 -4.07
C ALA A 113 0.89 10.05 -5.28
N LYS A 114 -0.29 10.24 -5.88
CA LYS A 114 -0.48 11.27 -6.91
C LYS A 114 -0.61 12.64 -6.23
N LYS A 115 0.43 13.47 -6.31
CA LYS A 115 0.43 14.83 -5.77
C LYS A 115 0.83 15.81 -6.87
N MET A 116 0.24 17.00 -6.83
CA MET A 116 0.70 18.11 -7.66
C MET A 116 2.08 18.54 -7.20
N PHE A 117 3.00 18.73 -8.15
CA PHE A 117 4.32 19.28 -7.84
C PHE A 117 4.17 20.76 -7.47
N LEU A 118 4.62 21.12 -6.27
CA LEU A 118 4.66 22.51 -5.81
C LEU A 118 6.10 23.00 -5.93
N ASN A 119 6.28 24.16 -6.58
CA ASN A 119 7.54 24.90 -6.51
C ASN A 119 7.74 25.45 -5.09
N GLU A 120 8.96 25.90 -4.79
CA GLU A 120 9.31 26.32 -3.44
C GLU A 120 8.48 27.53 -2.97
N GLU A 121 8.28 28.51 -3.84
CA GLU A 121 7.44 29.68 -3.56
C GLU A 121 6.00 29.29 -3.15
N ARG A 122 5.34 28.38 -3.88
CA ARG A 122 3.98 27.92 -3.53
C ARG A 122 3.97 27.15 -2.21
N ARG A 123 5.04 26.42 -1.87
CA ARG A 123 5.15 25.76 -0.55
C ARG A 123 5.21 26.79 0.56
N GLN A 124 6.06 27.80 0.43
CA GLN A 124 6.19 28.87 1.40
C GLN A 124 4.89 29.65 1.57
N SER A 125 4.24 30.03 0.46
CA SER A 125 2.92 30.70 0.50
C SER A 125 1.85 29.87 1.21
N ARG A 126 1.84 28.55 1.04
CA ARG A 126 0.92 27.65 1.78
C ARG A 126 1.24 27.60 3.27
N ILE A 127 2.52 27.58 3.65
CA ILE A 127 2.94 27.61 5.07
C ILE A 127 2.54 28.94 5.70
N ILE A 128 2.85 30.06 5.05
CA ILE A 128 2.49 31.41 5.52
C ILE A 128 0.96 31.52 5.69
N PHE A 129 0.19 31.05 4.70
CA PHE A 129 -1.26 31.00 4.80
C PHE A 129 -1.71 30.17 6.01
N ALA A 130 -1.19 28.95 6.18
CA ALA A 130 -1.55 28.09 7.30
C ALA A 130 -1.24 28.76 8.65
N LEU A 131 -0.02 29.29 8.83
CA LEU A 131 0.39 29.98 10.05
C LEU A 131 -0.44 31.24 10.33
N LYS A 132 -0.85 31.98 9.29
CA LYS A 132 -1.70 33.17 9.41
C LYS A 132 -3.08 32.86 9.99
N TYR A 133 -3.62 31.67 9.70
CA TYR A 133 -4.99 31.30 10.08
C TYR A 133 -5.10 30.20 11.14
N ILE A 134 -4.00 29.55 11.55
CA ILE A 134 -4.01 28.40 12.50
C ILE A 134 -4.58 28.75 13.88
N TYR A 135 -4.34 29.95 14.38
CA TYR A 135 -4.82 30.42 15.69
C TYR A 135 -6.09 31.27 15.61
N ARG A 136 -6.78 31.28 14.47
CA ARG A 136 -8.05 32.01 14.35
C ARG A 136 -9.13 31.30 15.14
N ASN A 137 -9.97 32.09 15.81
CA ASN A 137 -11.08 31.58 16.59
C ASN A 137 -12.16 30.97 15.67
N PRO A 138 -13.02 30.08 16.20
CA PRO A 138 -14.14 29.52 15.43
C PRO A 138 -15.08 30.59 14.87
N GLN A 139 -15.27 31.72 15.58
CA GLN A 139 -16.14 32.81 15.15
C GLN A 139 -15.67 33.48 13.84
N PHE A 140 -14.36 33.50 13.59
CA PHE A 140 -13.79 33.93 12.32
C PHE A 140 -14.25 33.00 11.19
N TRP A 141 -14.11 31.69 11.39
CA TRP A 141 -14.50 30.69 10.39
C TRP A 141 -16.01 30.64 10.14
N ASN A 142 -16.84 31.02 11.13
CA ASN A 142 -18.28 31.16 10.95
C ASN A 142 -18.68 32.24 9.93
N ARG A 143 -17.76 33.18 9.64
CA ARG A 143 -17.95 34.27 8.68
C ARG A 143 -17.24 34.02 7.35
N VAL A 144 -16.65 32.85 7.16
CA VAL A 144 -15.93 32.49 5.92
C VAL A 144 -16.85 31.65 5.04
N ILE A 145 -17.01 32.11 3.80
CA ILE A 145 -17.61 31.34 2.72
C ILE A 145 -16.50 30.79 1.82
N PHE A 146 -16.50 29.48 1.62
CA PHE A 146 -15.61 28.82 0.67
C PHE A 146 -16.33 28.63 -0.65
N THR A 147 -15.65 28.91 -1.75
CA THR A 147 -16.17 28.76 -3.11
C THR A 147 -15.20 27.91 -3.92
N ASP A 148 -15.71 27.08 -4.82
CA ASP A 148 -14.88 26.32 -5.74
C ASP A 148 -15.65 25.95 -7.01
N GLN A 149 -14.90 25.53 -8.03
CA GLN A 149 -15.42 25.00 -9.27
C GLN A 149 -15.13 23.50 -9.38
N LYS A 150 -16.10 22.75 -9.89
CA LYS A 150 -15.92 21.33 -10.13
C LYS A 150 -16.42 20.94 -11.51
N THR A 151 -15.59 20.18 -12.23
CA THR A 151 -16.04 19.48 -13.44
C THR A 151 -16.42 18.06 -13.07
N PHE A 152 -17.69 17.71 -13.27
CA PHE A 152 -18.16 16.34 -13.29
C PHE A 152 -18.06 15.78 -14.70
N GLN A 153 -17.57 14.56 -14.85
CA GLN A 153 -17.43 13.90 -16.14
C GLN A 153 -18.09 12.53 -16.06
N SER A 154 -18.80 12.13 -17.11
CA SER A 154 -19.44 10.80 -17.17
C SER A 154 -18.44 9.66 -17.33
N THR A 155 -17.14 9.95 -17.50
CA THR A 155 -16.10 8.94 -17.69
C THR A 155 -15.20 8.77 -16.46
N TYR A 156 -14.88 7.51 -16.17
CA TYR A 156 -13.91 7.09 -15.16
C TYR A 156 -12.48 7.25 -15.70
N ASN A 157 -11.61 7.93 -14.97
CA ASN A 157 -10.18 8.12 -15.30
C ASN A 157 -9.32 6.87 -15.01
N GLY A 158 -9.89 5.67 -15.10
CA GLY A 158 -9.17 4.41 -14.88
C GLY A 158 -9.02 3.57 -16.14
N GLN A 159 -8.19 2.55 -16.03
CA GLN A 159 -7.94 1.61 -17.11
C GLN A 159 -9.21 0.83 -17.44
N ILE A 160 -9.72 0.98 -18.66
CA ILE A 160 -10.86 0.19 -19.16
C ILE A 160 -10.39 -1.26 -19.26
N ARG A 161 -11.10 -2.16 -18.59
CA ARG A 161 -10.84 -3.59 -18.65
C ARG A 161 -11.66 -4.18 -19.79
N VAL A 162 -11.00 -4.97 -20.63
CA VAL A 162 -11.60 -5.68 -21.75
C VAL A 162 -11.34 -7.17 -21.54
N TYR A 163 -12.38 -8.00 -21.61
CA TYR A 163 -12.24 -9.46 -21.66
C TYR A 163 -11.87 -9.85 -23.09
N ARG A 164 -10.72 -10.50 -23.28
CA ARG A 164 -10.23 -10.90 -24.60
C ARG A 164 -9.33 -12.14 -24.55
N PRO A 165 -9.26 -12.95 -25.62
CA PRO A 165 -8.34 -14.09 -25.69
C PRO A 165 -6.85 -13.68 -25.67
N ASN A 166 -5.95 -14.61 -25.36
CA ASN A 166 -4.51 -14.36 -25.38
C ASN A 166 -4.04 -13.88 -26.77
N ASN A 167 -3.04 -12.98 -26.80
CA ASN A 167 -2.44 -12.39 -28.01
C ASN A 167 -3.35 -11.49 -28.89
N THR A 168 -4.60 -11.24 -28.51
CA THR A 168 -5.54 -10.40 -29.30
C THR A 168 -5.46 -8.89 -28.96
N ARG A 169 -4.30 -8.38 -28.53
CA ARG A 169 -4.21 -7.04 -27.88
C ARG A 169 -4.49 -5.88 -28.80
N PHE A 170 -4.12 -6.05 -30.07
CA PHE A 170 -4.16 -5.00 -31.08
C PHE A 170 -5.32 -5.20 -32.06
N GLU A 171 -6.18 -6.20 -31.85
CA GLU A 171 -7.39 -6.33 -32.65
C GLU A 171 -8.33 -5.17 -32.35
N GLU A 172 -8.85 -4.54 -33.40
CA GLU A 172 -9.67 -3.33 -33.33
C GLU A 172 -10.88 -3.47 -32.38
N ARG A 173 -11.51 -4.65 -32.33
CA ARG A 173 -12.62 -4.95 -31.41
C ARG A 173 -12.26 -4.93 -29.92
N TYR A 174 -10.97 -5.04 -29.57
CA TYR A 174 -10.49 -5.05 -28.19
C TYR A 174 -9.62 -3.83 -27.85
N THR A 175 -9.45 -2.90 -28.79
CA THR A 175 -8.77 -1.62 -28.57
C THR A 175 -9.79 -0.53 -28.26
N ASN A 176 -9.41 0.39 -27.38
CA ASN A 176 -10.20 1.58 -27.12
C ASN A 176 -9.67 2.71 -28.02
N PRO A 177 -10.43 3.22 -28.99
CA PRO A 177 -9.99 4.31 -29.86
C PRO A 177 -9.68 5.56 -29.02
N LEU A 178 -8.43 6.03 -29.09
CA LEU A 178 -7.93 7.18 -28.32
C LEU A 178 -8.74 8.47 -28.56
N ASN A 179 -9.31 8.62 -29.77
CA ASN A 179 -9.85 9.88 -30.26
C ASN A 179 -11.39 9.93 -30.35
N SER A 180 -12.06 8.82 -30.04
CA SER A 180 -13.52 8.73 -30.09
C SER A 180 -14.01 8.08 -28.81
N ARG A 181 -14.27 8.91 -27.80
CA ARG A 181 -15.21 8.56 -26.73
C ARG A 181 -16.56 9.22 -27.02
N PRO A 182 -17.32 8.77 -28.04
CA PRO A 182 -18.66 9.30 -28.26
C PRO A 182 -19.49 9.09 -26.99
N GLY A 183 -20.15 10.16 -26.51
CA GLY A 183 -21.01 10.13 -25.33
C GLY A 183 -20.39 10.57 -24.00
N CYS A 184 -19.14 11.01 -23.97
CA CYS A 184 -18.60 11.67 -22.77
C CYS A 184 -19.16 13.09 -22.64
N PHE A 185 -19.95 13.34 -21.60
CA PHE A 185 -20.39 14.69 -21.25
C PHE A 185 -19.69 15.13 -19.97
N SER A 186 -19.35 16.42 -19.93
CA SER A 186 -18.79 17.06 -18.77
C SER A 186 -19.68 18.23 -18.36
N VAL A 187 -19.95 18.34 -17.06
CA VAL A 187 -20.73 19.42 -16.49
C VAL A 187 -19.82 20.19 -15.55
N ASN A 188 -19.57 21.45 -15.88
CA ASN A 188 -18.90 22.37 -14.99
C ASN A 188 -19.93 22.95 -14.04
N VAL A 189 -19.64 22.90 -12.75
CA VAL A 189 -20.43 23.55 -11.72
C VAL A 189 -19.55 24.48 -10.92
N TRP A 190 -20.17 25.52 -10.40
CA TRP A 190 -19.61 26.38 -9.37
C TRP A 190 -20.49 26.25 -8.13
N GLY A 191 -19.91 26.29 -6.95
CA GLY A 191 -20.68 26.28 -5.73
C GLY A 191 -19.94 26.89 -4.57
N TRP A 192 -20.68 27.10 -3.48
CA TRP A 192 -20.12 27.62 -2.25
C TRP A 192 -20.66 26.89 -1.03
N ILE A 193 -19.90 26.93 0.06
CA ILE A 193 -20.21 26.28 1.32
C ILE A 193 -19.77 27.17 2.48
N SER A 194 -20.52 27.12 3.58
CA SER A 194 -20.21 27.79 4.82
C SER A 194 -20.41 26.86 6.02
N VAL A 195 -20.20 27.37 7.24
CA VAL A 195 -20.49 26.62 8.47
C VAL A 195 -21.96 26.23 8.59
N HIS A 196 -22.87 26.96 7.96
CA HIS A 196 -24.31 26.68 7.99
C HIS A 196 -24.76 25.67 6.93
N GLY A 197 -23.83 25.18 6.11
CA GLY A 197 -24.09 24.16 5.10
C GLY A 197 -23.77 24.60 3.67
N PRO A 198 -24.12 23.77 2.68
CA PRO A 198 -23.92 24.08 1.27
C PRO A 198 -24.87 25.19 0.83
N GLY A 199 -24.35 26.14 0.05
CA GLY A 199 -25.13 27.14 -0.66
C GLY A 199 -25.59 26.66 -2.03
N VAL A 200 -25.82 27.61 -2.94
CA VAL A 200 -26.25 27.31 -4.31
C VAL A 200 -25.12 26.63 -5.10
N CYS A 201 -25.48 25.53 -5.77
CA CYS A 201 -24.65 24.88 -6.78
C CYS A 201 -25.18 25.26 -8.16
N TRP A 202 -24.39 26.04 -8.89
CA TRP A 202 -24.76 26.59 -10.19
C TRP A 202 -24.05 25.87 -11.33
N ARG A 203 -24.81 25.46 -12.34
CA ARG A 203 -24.26 24.90 -13.57
C ARG A 203 -23.68 26.03 -14.42
N ILE A 204 -22.39 25.92 -14.75
CA ILE A 204 -21.74 26.84 -15.67
C ILE A 204 -22.08 26.40 -17.10
N GLU A 205 -22.74 27.28 -17.84
CA GLU A 205 -22.99 27.08 -19.27
C GLU A 205 -21.85 27.67 -20.12
N GLY A 206 -21.35 26.88 -21.06
CA GLY A 206 -20.27 27.30 -21.95
C GLY A 206 -18.91 27.42 -21.28
N ARG A 207 -18.05 28.30 -21.83
CA ARG A 207 -16.67 28.48 -21.38
C ARG A 207 -16.64 29.37 -20.14
N PHE A 208 -15.97 28.90 -19.09
CA PHE A 208 -15.75 29.69 -17.88
C PHE A 208 -14.73 30.81 -18.14
N ASN A 209 -15.12 32.05 -17.88
CA ASN A 209 -14.29 33.24 -18.06
C ASN A 209 -14.47 34.21 -16.87
N ALA A 210 -13.67 35.27 -16.82
CA ALA A 210 -13.72 36.24 -15.71
C ALA A 210 -15.07 36.96 -15.60
N GLY A 211 -15.71 37.33 -16.72
CA GLY A 211 -17.01 38.01 -16.73
C GLY A 211 -18.13 37.13 -16.18
N ASN A 212 -18.16 35.86 -16.59
CA ASN A 212 -19.09 34.85 -16.06
C ASN A 212 -18.85 34.64 -14.56
N TYR A 213 -17.60 34.68 -14.11
CA TYR A 213 -17.30 34.57 -12.68
C TYR A 213 -17.84 35.75 -11.88
N ILE A 214 -17.62 36.98 -12.34
CA ILE A 214 -18.19 38.19 -11.69
C ILE A 214 -19.72 38.09 -11.65
N ASN A 215 -20.35 37.71 -12.77
CA ASN A 215 -21.79 37.53 -12.84
C ASN A 215 -22.30 36.48 -11.84
N ILE A 216 -21.59 35.35 -11.67
CA ILE A 216 -21.90 34.34 -10.66
C ILE A 216 -21.77 34.91 -9.25
N LEU A 217 -20.72 35.69 -8.96
CA LEU A 217 -20.57 36.29 -7.64
C LEU A 217 -21.71 37.27 -7.32
N GLU A 218 -22.03 38.16 -8.26
CA GLU A 218 -23.04 39.21 -8.06
C GLU A 218 -24.46 38.67 -8.02
N ASN A 219 -24.80 37.74 -8.92
CA ASN A 219 -26.18 37.30 -9.12
C ASN A 219 -26.51 35.97 -8.45
N ILE A 220 -25.50 35.23 -7.98
CA ILE A 220 -25.70 33.89 -7.38
C ILE A 220 -25.12 33.84 -5.98
N LEU A 221 -23.83 34.15 -5.80
CA LEU A 221 -23.20 34.06 -4.47
C LEU A 221 -23.84 35.04 -3.50
N LEU A 222 -23.83 36.35 -3.79
CA LEU A 222 -24.29 37.36 -2.85
C LEU A 222 -25.78 37.17 -2.49
N PRO A 223 -26.72 37.01 -3.44
CA PRO A 223 -28.13 36.87 -3.09
C PRO A 223 -28.41 35.57 -2.31
N SER A 224 -27.73 34.48 -2.64
CA SER A 224 -27.90 33.22 -1.88
C SER A 224 -27.24 33.27 -0.51
N ALA A 225 -26.11 33.98 -0.37
CA ALA A 225 -25.46 34.18 0.90
C ALA A 225 -26.30 35.06 1.84
N GLU A 226 -26.95 36.09 1.32
CA GLU A 226 -27.86 36.97 2.08
C GLU A 226 -29.06 36.23 2.69
N GLN A 227 -29.51 35.13 2.07
CA GLN A 227 -30.58 34.29 2.65
C GLN A 227 -30.15 33.64 3.98
N ILE A 228 -28.86 33.32 4.11
CA ILE A 228 -28.28 32.68 5.30
C ILE A 228 -27.71 33.73 6.25
N TYR A 229 -27.13 34.79 5.69
CA TYR A 229 -26.48 35.90 6.38
C TYR A 229 -27.15 37.22 6.00
N PRO A 230 -28.39 37.48 6.45
CA PRO A 230 -29.08 38.72 6.12
C PRO A 230 -28.29 39.92 6.67
N ASN A 231 -28.31 41.03 5.93
CA ASN A 231 -27.56 42.26 6.24
C ASN A 231 -27.92 42.97 7.57
N ASN A 232 -28.62 42.30 8.49
CA ASN A 232 -29.02 42.80 9.82
C ASN A 232 -28.07 42.35 10.95
N THR A 233 -26.77 42.54 10.77
CA THR A 233 -25.84 42.66 11.92
C THR A 233 -24.74 43.66 11.57
N ARG A 234 -25.09 44.94 11.68
CA ARG A 234 -24.17 45.98 12.13
C ARG A 234 -24.56 46.38 13.53
#